data_AF-A0A2V6LXB0-F1
#
_entry.id   AF-A0A2V6LXB0-F1
#
_cell.length_a   1.000
_cell.length_b   1.000
_cell.length_c   1.000
_cell.angle_alpha   90.00
_cell.angle_beta   90.00
_cell.angle_gamma   90.00
#
_symmetry.space_group_name_H-M   'P 1'
#
loop_
_entity.id
_entity.type
_entity.pdbx_description
1 polymer ?
#
loop_
_entity_poly.entity_id
_entity_poly.type
_entity_poly.pdbx_seq_one_letter_code
_entity_poly.pdbx_strand_id
1 'polypeptide(L)'
;MPTSIYVRMNMNDKVSSTQIRFMAEKSLTPLKAILETIRERADYALKQLQDAQEERSMRWRCKDCRWVKHFTRPVPREVAGKCPRCKGISFEAVV
;
A
#
# COMPACT_ATOMS: atom_id res chain seq x y z
N MET A 1 71.47 23.28 10.85
CA MET A 1 70.12 22.83 11.26
C MET A 1 69.23 24.07 11.26
N PRO A 2 68.19 24.16 10.41
CA PRO A 2 66.99 23.34 10.60
C PRO A 2 66.40 22.75 9.29
N THR A 3 65.72 21.62 9.42
CA THR A 3 65.00 20.93 8.34
C THR A 3 63.56 21.41 8.31
N SER A 4 63.16 22.13 7.25
CA SER A 4 61.77 22.51 6.99
C SER A 4 61.01 21.29 6.49
N ILE A 5 60.07 20.78 7.29
CA ILE A 5 59.17 19.69 6.90
C ILE A 5 57.89 20.33 6.35
N TYR A 6 57.81 20.50 5.03
CA TYR A 6 56.54 20.77 4.37
C TYR A 6 55.71 19.49 4.40
N VAL A 7 54.69 19.44 5.27
CA VAL A 7 53.66 18.39 5.23
C VAL A 7 52.82 18.62 3.98
N ARG A 8 53.09 17.80 2.95
CA ARG A 8 52.34 17.77 1.69
C ARG A 8 50.98 17.10 1.98
N MET A 9 49.92 17.89 2.10
CA MET A 9 48.56 17.35 2.17
C MET A 9 48.19 16.74 0.81
N ASN A 10 48.05 15.41 0.74
CA ASN A 10 47.68 14.68 -0.47
C ASN A 10 46.21 14.91 -0.84
N MET A 11 46.00 15.50 -2.03
CA MET A 11 44.70 15.83 -2.60
C MET A 11 43.96 14.60 -3.18
N ASN A 12 44.64 13.45 -3.29
CA ASN A 12 44.12 12.21 -3.89
C ASN A 12 43.19 11.40 -2.97
N ASP A 13 43.37 11.47 -1.65
CA ASP A 13 42.55 10.68 -0.70
C ASP A 13 41.12 11.22 -0.57
N LYS A 14 40.95 12.54 -0.77
CA LYS A 14 39.62 13.20 -0.82
C LYS A 14 38.85 12.84 -2.09
N VAL A 15 39.53 12.70 -3.22
CA VAL A 15 38.89 12.34 -4.51
C VAL A 15 38.41 10.89 -4.48
N SER A 16 39.22 9.97 -3.95
CA SER A 16 38.86 8.55 -3.83
C SER A 16 37.63 8.32 -2.95
N SER A 17 37.59 8.92 -1.75
CA SER A 17 36.45 8.77 -0.83
C SER A 17 35.15 9.43 -1.33
N THR A 18 35.27 10.56 -2.03
CA THR A 18 34.12 11.27 -2.61
C THR A 18 33.54 10.50 -3.80
N GLN A 19 34.39 9.94 -4.66
CA GLN A 19 33.96 9.18 -5.84
C GLN A 19 33.30 7.85 -5.45
N ILE A 20 33.83 7.14 -4.45
CA ILE A 20 33.22 5.89 -3.94
C ILE A 20 31.84 6.17 -3.33
N ARG A 21 31.69 7.25 -2.55
CA ARG A 21 30.38 7.66 -2.01
C ARG A 21 29.39 8.00 -3.11
N PHE A 22 29.82 8.74 -4.13
CA PHE A 22 28.95 9.11 -5.25
C PHE A 22 28.52 7.89 -6.09
N MET A 23 29.40 6.90 -6.26
CA MET A 23 29.08 5.65 -6.95
C MET A 23 28.14 4.77 -6.12
N ALA A 24 28.34 4.68 -4.81
CA ALA A 24 27.44 3.98 -3.89
C ALA A 24 26.06 4.64 -3.88
N GLU A 25 25.99 5.97 -3.76
CA GLU A 25 24.75 6.73 -3.76
C GLU A 25 23.99 6.59 -5.09
N LYS A 26 24.70 6.61 -6.24
CA LYS A 26 24.15 6.31 -7.57
C LYS A 26 23.64 4.87 -7.71
N SER A 27 24.24 3.90 -7.01
CA SER A 27 23.78 2.50 -7.05
C SER A 27 22.55 2.25 -6.17
N LEU A 28 22.40 3.03 -5.10
CA LEU A 28 21.30 2.90 -4.15
C LEU A 28 20.03 3.61 -4.61
N THR A 29 20.14 4.68 -5.41
CA THR A 29 18.95 5.40 -5.91
C THR A 29 18.02 4.52 -6.75
N PRO A 30 18.53 3.74 -7.74
CA PRO A 30 17.71 2.81 -8.51
C PRO A 30 17.07 1.73 -7.64
N LEU A 31 17.81 1.19 -6.67
CA LEU A 31 17.29 0.18 -5.73
C LEU A 31 16.14 0.75 -4.89
N LYS A 32 16.31 1.99 -4.38
CA LYS A 32 15.26 2.69 -3.65
C LYS A 32 14.01 2.88 -4.50
N ALA A 33 14.16 3.33 -5.74
CA ALA A 33 13.03 3.52 -6.66
C ALA A 33 12.29 2.21 -6.98
N ILE A 34 13.02 1.10 -7.13
CA ILE A 34 12.43 -0.23 -7.32
C ILE A 34 11.62 -0.63 -6.08
N LEU A 35 12.17 -0.45 -4.88
CA LEU A 35 11.49 -0.79 -3.63
C LEU A 35 10.25 0.07 -3.40
N GLU A 36 10.30 1.37 -3.72
CA GLU A 36 9.14 2.27 -3.68
C GLU A 36 8.05 1.81 -4.66
N THR A 37 8.43 1.44 -5.88
CA THR A 37 7.49 0.90 -6.88
C THR A 37 6.84 -0.40 -6.39
N ILE A 38 7.61 -1.30 -5.78
CA ILE A 38 7.08 -2.55 -5.20
C ILE A 38 6.06 -2.23 -4.10
N ARG A 39 6.39 -1.27 -3.22
CA ARG A 39 5.48 -0.83 -2.15
C ARG A 39 4.17 -0.31 -2.71
N GLU A 40 4.22 0.60 -3.68
CA GLU A 40 3.02 1.18 -4.30
C GLU A 40 2.13 0.10 -4.94
N ARG A 41 2.74 -0.86 -5.65
CA ARG A 41 2.01 -1.97 -6.26
C ARG A 41 1.39 -2.90 -5.23
N ALA A 42 2.11 -3.18 -4.14
CA ALA A 42 1.59 -3.99 -3.04
C ALA A 42 0.41 -3.31 -2.36
N ASP A 43 0.52 -2.01 -2.04
CA ASP A 43 -0.55 -1.22 -1.45
C ASP A 43 -1.78 -1.14 -2.36
N TYR A 44 -1.57 -0.98 -3.67
CA TYR A 44 -2.65 -1.02 -4.65
C TYR A 44 -3.35 -2.38 -4.68
N ALA A 45 -2.58 -3.48 -4.75
CA ALA A 45 -3.15 -4.83 -4.74
C ALA A 45 -3.93 -5.13 -3.45
N LEU A 46 -3.44 -4.68 -2.29
CA LEU A 46 -4.14 -4.82 -1.01
C LEU A 46 -5.48 -4.06 -1.00
N LYS A 47 -5.54 -2.85 -1.56
CA LYS A 47 -6.80 -2.11 -1.72
C LYS A 47 -7.78 -2.85 -2.60
N GLN A 48 -7.33 -3.36 -3.75
CA GLN A 48 -8.17 -4.14 -4.67
C GLN A 48 -8.71 -5.42 -3.99
N LEU A 49 -7.88 -6.07 -3.16
CA LEU A 49 -8.32 -7.24 -2.38
C LEU A 49 -9.35 -6.87 -1.32
N GLN A 50 -9.19 -5.76 -0.60
CA GLN A 50 -10.19 -5.27 0.34
C GLN A 50 -11.51 -4.93 -0.36
N ASP A 51 -11.45 -4.25 -1.50
CA ASP A 51 -12.64 -3.92 -2.30
C ASP A 51 -13.32 -5.18 -2.85
N ALA A 52 -12.56 -6.21 -3.21
CA ALA A 52 -13.09 -7.50 -3.67
C ALA A 52 -13.66 -8.36 -2.52
N GLN A 53 -13.11 -8.22 -1.31
CA GLN A 53 -13.54 -8.97 -0.14
C GLN A 53 -14.80 -8.38 0.50
N GLU A 54 -15.03 -7.07 0.32
CA GLU A 54 -16.27 -6.42 0.72
C GLU A 54 -17.39 -6.75 -0.29
N GLU A 55 -18.13 -7.84 -0.04
CA GLU A 55 -19.29 -8.22 -0.86
C GLU A 55 -20.31 -7.06 -0.87
N ARG A 56 -20.43 -6.38 -2.01
CA ARG A 56 -21.36 -5.26 -2.23
C ARG A 56 -22.48 -5.71 -3.17
N SER A 57 -23.72 -5.41 -2.79
CA SER A 57 -24.87 -5.67 -3.65
C SER A 57 -25.89 -4.53 -3.57
N MET A 58 -26.63 -4.32 -4.66
CA MET A 58 -27.82 -3.46 -4.68
C MET A 58 -29.02 -4.13 -4.00
N ARG A 59 -28.99 -5.46 -3.84
CA ARG A 59 -30.09 -6.26 -3.33
C ARG A 59 -29.58 -7.27 -2.31
N TRP A 60 -30.10 -7.17 -1.09
CA TRP A 60 -29.73 -8.06 0.01
C TRP A 60 -30.94 -8.88 0.43
N ARG A 61 -30.84 -10.22 0.37
CA ARG A 61 -31.89 -11.13 0.84
C ARG A 61 -31.61 -11.58 2.26
N CYS A 62 -32.58 -11.40 3.15
CA CYS A 62 -32.50 -11.93 4.51
C CYS A 62 -32.56 -13.45 4.47
N LYS A 63 -31.59 -14.13 5.12
CA LYS A 63 -31.53 -15.60 5.14
C LYS A 63 -32.67 -16.23 5.96
N ASP A 64 -33.18 -15.51 6.96
CA ASP A 64 -34.19 -16.04 7.89
C ASP A 64 -35.61 -15.97 7.33
N CYS A 65 -35.98 -14.83 6.74
CA CYS A 65 -37.36 -14.57 6.27
C CYS A 65 -37.49 -14.26 4.78
N ARG A 66 -36.38 -14.38 4.02
CA ARG A 66 -36.31 -14.24 2.56
C ARG A 66 -36.69 -12.85 2.02
N TRP A 67 -36.97 -11.86 2.87
CA TRP A 67 -37.24 -10.49 2.47
C TRP A 67 -36.03 -9.85 1.79
N VAL A 68 -36.26 -9.08 0.71
CA VAL A 68 -35.20 -8.45 -0.07
C VAL A 68 -35.18 -6.93 0.16
N LYS A 69 -34.04 -6.44 0.65
CA LYS A 69 -33.74 -5.01 0.75
C LYS A 69 -33.17 -4.50 -0.58
N HIS A 70 -33.67 -3.36 -1.05
CA HIS A 70 -33.21 -2.72 -2.27
C HIS A 70 -32.48 -1.41 -1.93
N PHE A 71 -31.41 -1.14 -2.65
CA PHE A 71 -30.60 0.07 -2.53
C PHE A 71 -30.43 0.73 -3.89
N THR A 72 -30.21 2.04 -3.90
CA THR A 72 -29.96 2.82 -5.12
C THR A 72 -28.52 2.72 -5.61
N ARG A 73 -27.61 2.18 -4.78
CA ARG A 73 -26.21 1.90 -5.09
C ARG A 73 -25.78 0.57 -4.44
N PRO A 74 -24.73 -0.10 -4.95
CA PRO A 74 -24.15 -1.24 -4.25
C PRO A 74 -23.70 -0.83 -2.86
N VAL A 75 -24.16 -1.56 -1.84
CA VAL A 75 -23.77 -1.33 -0.44
C VAL A 75 -23.22 -2.63 0.15
N PRO A 76 -22.26 -2.53 1.08
CA PRO A 76 -21.72 -3.70 1.77
C PRO A 76 -22.76 -4.27 2.76
N ARG A 77 -22.55 -5.51 3.19
CA ARG A 77 -23.50 -6.24 4.05
C ARG A 77 -23.77 -5.50 5.36
N GLU A 78 -22.77 -4.87 5.92
CA GLU A 78 -22.81 -4.15 7.21
C GLU A 78 -23.81 -2.99 7.14
N VAL A 79 -23.92 -2.35 5.97
CA VAL A 79 -24.87 -1.26 5.70
C VAL A 79 -26.31 -1.79 5.49
N ALA A 80 -26.48 -3.08 5.18
CA ALA A 80 -27.80 -3.69 5.10
C ALA A 80 -28.57 -3.61 6.43
N GLY A 81 -27.85 -3.59 7.56
CA GLY A 81 -28.42 -3.44 8.91
C GLY A 81 -29.31 -4.62 9.30
N LYS A 82 -30.35 -4.36 10.11
CA LYS A 82 -31.33 -5.37 10.54
C LYS A 82 -32.46 -5.51 9.53
N CYS A 83 -32.96 -6.74 9.35
CA CYS A 83 -34.15 -7.00 8.54
C CYS A 83 -35.38 -6.34 9.17
N PRO A 84 -36.18 -5.54 8.43
CA PRO A 84 -37.36 -4.90 8.98
C PRO A 84 -38.44 -5.91 9.43
N ARG A 85 -38.50 -7.10 8.79
CA ARG A 85 -39.48 -8.16 9.09
C ARG A 85 -39.12 -9.00 10.32
N CYS A 86 -37.97 -9.66 10.31
CA CYS A 86 -37.58 -10.60 11.39
C CYS A 86 -36.51 -10.07 12.34
N LYS A 87 -35.99 -8.85 12.11
CA LYS A 87 -34.88 -8.24 12.85
C LYS A 87 -33.53 -8.99 12.77
N GLY A 88 -33.44 -10.05 11.97
CA GLY A 88 -32.20 -10.77 11.69
C GLY A 88 -31.15 -9.91 10.98
N ILE A 89 -29.88 -10.29 11.16
CA ILE A 89 -28.69 -9.62 10.58
C ILE A 89 -28.00 -10.48 9.51
N SER A 90 -28.58 -11.64 9.22
CA SER A 90 -28.06 -12.59 8.25
C SER A 90 -28.61 -12.26 6.87
N PHE A 91 -27.73 -11.82 5.97
CA PHE A 91 -28.08 -11.47 4.59
C PHE A 91 -27.13 -12.16 3.61
N GLU A 92 -27.65 -12.43 2.41
CA GLU A 92 -26.88 -12.83 1.23
C GLU A 92 -27.10 -11.81 0.10
N ALA A 93 -26.06 -11.60 -0.71
CA ALA A 93 -26.19 -10.81 -1.92
C ALA A 93 -27.13 -11.51 -2.90
N VAL A 94 -28.01 -10.74 -3.53
CA VAL A 94 -28.75 -11.18 -4.71
C VAL A 94 -28.00 -10.63 -5.92
N VAL A 95 -27.48 -11.54 -6.74
CA VAL A 95 -26.83 -11.24 -8.02
C VAL A 95 -27.89 -10.94 -9.09
#